data_AF-A0A7W7SAA4-F1
#
_entry.id   AF-A0A7W7SAA4-F1
#
_cell.length_a   1.000
_cell.length_b   1.000
_cell.length_c   1.000
_cell.angle_alpha   90.00
_cell.angle_beta   90.00
_cell.angle_gamma   90.00
#
_symmetry.space_group_name_H-M   'P 1'
#
loop_
_entity.id
_entity.type
_entity.pdbx_description
1 polymer ?
#
loop_
_entity_poly.entity_id
_entity_poly.type
_entity_poly.pdbx_seq_one_letter_code
_entity_poly.pdbx_strand_id
1 'polypeptide(L)' 'MTTHQAQPASAVVAFRPLVGAERAVEITDEQLHGRRCIGCGTDHHLVDAGHVFTPTGEAPLGWPVRSCARCMATG' A
#
# COMPACT_ATOMS: atom_id res chain seq x y z
N MET A 1 15.91 -10.15 28.88
CA MET A 1 15.21 -10.78 27.75
C MET A 1 14.73 -9.65 26.84
N THR A 2 15.51 -9.31 25.82
CA THR A 2 15.19 -8.20 24.92
C THR A 2 14.33 -8.75 23.80
N THR A 3 13.02 -8.48 23.83
CA THR A 3 12.12 -8.77 22.71
C THR A 3 12.56 -7.92 21.52
N HIS A 4 13.26 -8.53 20.56
CA HIS A 4 13.38 -7.99 19.21
C HIS A 4 12.01 -8.11 18.57
N GLN A 5 11.21 -7.06 18.67
CA GLN A 5 10.00 -6.96 17.86
C GLN A 5 10.47 -6.83 16.41
N ALA A 6 10.24 -7.86 15.60
CA ALA A 6 10.48 -7.79 14.17
C ALA A 6 9.52 -6.75 13.61
N GLN A 7 10.05 -5.57 13.26
CA GLN A 7 9.28 -4.59 12.53
C GLN A 7 8.88 -5.22 11.18
N PRO A 8 7.61 -5.12 10.76
CA PRO A 8 7.22 -5.62 9.45
C PRO A 8 8.07 -4.91 8.40
N ALA A 9 8.66 -5.66 7.48
CA ALA A 9 9.42 -5.07 6.38
C ALA A 9 8.49 -4.14 5.58
N SER A 10 8.85 -2.86 5.49
CA SER A 10 8.16 -1.86 4.70
C SER A 10 9.07 -1.33 3.60
N ALA A 11 8.46 -0.84 2.52
CA ALA A 11 9.16 -0.23 1.41
C ALA A 11 8.44 1.06 0.98
N VAL A 12 9.21 2.06 0.53
CA VAL A 12 8.65 3.25 -0.10
C VAL A 12 8.47 3.00 -1.58
N VAL A 13 7.24 3.09 -2.07
CA VAL A 13 6.86 2.82 -3.46
C VAL A 13 6.02 3.95 -4.04
N ALA A 14 6.02 4.09 -5.37
CA ALA A 14 5.11 5.01 -6.04
C ALA A 14 3.70 4.42 -6.05
N PHE A 15 2.72 5.20 -5.57
CA PHE A 15 1.31 4.84 -5.56
C PHE A 15 0.53 5.75 -6.49
N ARG A 16 -0.17 5.14 -7.46
CA ARG A 16 -1.11 5.81 -8.36
C ARG A 16 -2.54 5.45 -7.94
N PRO A 17 -3.24 6.36 -7.26
CA PRO A 17 -4.61 6.11 -6.85
C PRO A 17 -5.56 6.12 -8.06
N LEU A 18 -6.75 5.53 -7.89
CA LEU A 18 -7.84 5.67 -8.88
C LEU A 18 -8.34 7.12 -8.98
N VAL A 19 -8.29 7.86 -7.87
CA VAL A 19 -8.68 9.26 -7.77
C VAL A 19 -7.55 10.03 -7.10
N GLY A 20 -7.11 11.12 -7.70
CA GLY A 20 -6.01 11.96 -7.20
C GLY A 20 -4.69 11.77 -7.94
N ALA A 21 -3.64 12.40 -7.40
CA ALA A 21 -2.30 12.39 -7.99
C ALA A 21 -1.44 11.22 -7.49
N GLU A 22 -0.45 10.83 -8.30
CA GLU A 22 0.59 9.90 -7.87
C GLU A 22 1.37 10.45 -6.68
N ARG A 23 1.72 9.58 -5.72
CA ARG A 23 2.51 9.93 -4.53
C ARG A 23 3.33 8.77 -4.02
N ALA A 24 4.43 9.05 -3.32
CA ALA A 24 5.18 8.03 -2.61
C ALA A 24 4.44 7.61 -1.33
N VAL A 25 4.41 6.30 -1.04
CA VAL A 25 3.83 5.75 0.19
C VAL A 25 4.75 4.69 0.76
N GLU A 26 4.80 4.61 2.09
CA GLU A 26 5.35 3.45 2.79
C GLU A 26 4.30 2.34 2.82
N ILE A 27 4.68 1.15 2.38
CA ILE A 27 3.77 0.00 2.29
C ILE A 27 4.43 -1.25 2.88
N THR A 28 3.62 -2.06 3.57
CA THR A 28 3.99 -3.40 4.03
C THR A 28 3.61 -4.46 3.00
N ASP A 29 4.16 -5.66 3.12
CA ASP A 29 3.81 -6.80 2.26
C ASP A 29 2.30 -7.09 2.23
N GLU A 30 1.63 -7.01 3.39
CA GLU A 30 0.19 -7.26 3.47
C GLU A 30 -0.63 -6.20 2.71
N GLN A 31 -0.19 -4.95 2.72
CA GLN A 31 -0.83 -3.88 1.96
C GLN A 31 -0.53 -3.99 0.46
N LEU A 32 0.69 -4.39 0.09
CA LEU A 32 1.10 -4.65 -1.29
C LEU A 32 0.24 -5.75 -1.93
N HIS A 33 -0.06 -6.80 -1.16
CA HIS A 33 -0.92 -7.90 -1.58
C HIS A 33 -2.43 -7.60 -1.43
N GLY A 34 -2.82 -6.35 -1.16
CA GLY A 34 -4.22 -5.93 -1.07
C GLY A 34 -5.00 -6.54 0.10
N ARG A 35 -4.32 -7.10 1.11
CA ARG A 35 -4.92 -7.69 2.31
C ARG A 35 -5.25 -6.64 3.37
N ARG A 36 -4.55 -5.50 3.32
CA ARG A 36 -4.72 -4.36 4.21
C ARG A 36 -4.83 -3.06 3.45
N CYS A 37 -5.57 -2.11 4.02
CA CYS A 37 -5.73 -0.77 3.50
C CYS A 37 -4.36 -0.09 3.36
N ILE A 38 -4.07 0.40 2.17
CA ILE A 38 -2.84 1.13 1.86
C ILE A 38 -2.66 2.39 2.70
N GLY A 39 -3.75 3.00 3.18
CA GLY A 39 -3.70 4.22 3.98
C GLY A 39 -3.55 4.00 5.49
N CYS A 40 -4.22 3.00 6.07
CA CYS A 40 -4.29 2.84 7.53
C CYS A 40 -4.09 1.39 8.04
N GLY A 41 -3.88 0.41 7.16
CA GLY A 41 -3.58 -0.96 7.56
C GLY A 41 -4.77 -1.81 8.01
N THR A 42 -6.01 -1.29 8.05
CA THR A 42 -7.20 -2.12 8.35
C THR A 42 -7.43 -3.16 7.26
N ASP A 43 -8.02 -4.30 7.60
CA ASP A 43 -8.45 -5.36 6.68
C ASP A 43 -9.96 -5.36 6.41
N HIS A 44 -10.70 -4.41 6.99
CA HIS A 44 -12.15 -4.33 6.87
C HIS A 44 -12.61 -3.36 5.75
N HIS A 45 -13.67 -3.75 5.05
CA HIS A 45 -14.34 -2.95 4.00
C HIS A 45 -13.36 -2.37 2.97
N LEU A 46 -12.49 -3.24 2.47
CA LEU A 46 -11.50 -2.90 1.47
C LEU A 46 -12.11 -2.87 0.07
N VAL A 47 -11.78 -1.82 -0.68
CA VAL A 47 -12.17 -1.61 -2.07
C VAL A 47 -10.94 -1.21 -2.88
N ASP A 48 -11.01 -1.37 -4.19
CA ASP A 48 -9.88 -1.11 -5.07
C ASP A 48 -9.47 0.38 -5.00
N ALA A 49 -8.17 0.62 -4.91
CA ALA A 49 -7.62 1.94 -4.64
C ALA A 49 -6.61 2.41 -5.69
N GLY A 50 -6.17 1.53 -6.60
CA GLY A 50 -5.23 1.86 -7.66
C GLY A 50 -4.08 0.87 -7.70
N HIS A 51 -2.89 1.35 -8.08
CA HIS A 51 -1.71 0.51 -8.19
C HIS A 51 -0.51 1.11 -7.47
N VAL A 52 0.30 0.27 -6.83
CA VAL A 52 1.66 0.64 -6.44
C VAL A 52 2.68 0.06 -7.40
N PHE A 53 3.80 0.75 -7.57
CA PHE A 53 4.82 0.40 -8.54
C PHE A 53 6.11 0.08 -7.79
N THR A 54 6.47 -1.19 -7.76
CA THR A 54 7.74 -1.64 -7.18
C THR A 54 8.83 -1.49 -8.24
N PRO A 55 9.99 -0.89 -7.90
CA PRO A 55 11.10 -0.77 -8.84
C PRO A 55 11.64 -2.16 -9.16
N THR A 56 11.49 -2.61 -10.40
CA THR A 56 12.19 -3.78 -10.92
C THR A 56 13.08 -3.38 -12.08
N GLY A 57 14.13 -4.16 -12.34
CA GLY A 57 15.29 -3.73 -13.12
C GLY A 57 15.00 -3.15 -14.51
N GLU A 58 14.02 -3.68 -15.23
CA GLU A 58 13.72 -3.25 -16.60
C GLU A 58 12.49 -2.33 -16.69
N ALA A 59 11.47 -2.54 -15.85
CA ALA A 59 10.29 -1.69 -15.76
C ALA A 59 9.64 -1.83 -14.37
N PRO A 60 8.97 -0.79 -13.83
CA PRO A 60 8.27 -0.92 -12.56
C PRO A 60 7.09 -1.91 -12.68
N LEU A 61 7.01 -2.85 -11.74
CA LEU A 61 5.87 -3.78 -11.65
C LEU A 61 4.72 -3.11 -10.89
N GLY A 62 3.56 -3.04 -11.53
CA GLY A 62 2.34 -2.51 -10.95
C GLY A 62 1.54 -3.57 -10.18
N TRP A 63 1.23 -3.30 -8.91
CA TRP A 63 0.47 -4.17 -8.02
C TRP A 63 -0.86 -3.50 -7.66
N PRO A 64 -2.01 -4.15 -7.88
CA PRO A 64 -3.29 -3.60 -7.46
C PRO A 64 -3.37 -3.57 -5.93
N VAL A 65 -3.78 -2.44 -5.38
CA VAL A 65 -3.88 -2.21 -3.93
C VAL A 65 -5.28 -1.77 -3.54
N ARG A 66 -5.58 -1.92 -2.25
CA ARG A 66 -6.90 -1.62 -1.69
C ARG A 66 -6.85 -0.55 -0.60
N SER A 67 -7.97 0.14 -0.42
CA SER A 67 -8.17 1.15 0.62
C SER A 67 -9.51 0.93 1.28
N CYS A 68 -9.66 1.36 2.54
CA CYS A 68 -10.96 1.41 3.18
C CYS A 68 -11.72 2.68 2.72
N ALA A 69 -13.05 2.66 2.81
CA ALA A 69 -13.89 3.78 2.40
C ALA A 69 -13.46 5.13 3.05
N ARG A 70 -13.03 5.10 4.32
CA ARG A 70 -12.53 6.31 5.02
C ARG A 70 -11.32 6.89 4.32
N CYS A 71 -10.30 6.08 4.03
CA CYS A 71 -9.06 6.51 3.39
C CYS A 71 -9.27 6.84 1.91
N MET A 72 -10.25 6.23 1.23
CA MET A 72 -10.61 6.62 -0.14
C MET A 72 -11.21 8.03 -0.17
N ALA A 73 -12.09 8.38 0.77
CA ALA A 73 -12.72 9.70 0.83
C ALA A 73 -11.74 10.83 1.21
N THR A 74 -10.53 10.49 1.66
CA THR A 74 -9.47 11.46 2.01
C THR A 74 -8.42 11.63 0.91
N GLY A 75 -8.54 10.88 -0.20
CA GLY A 75 -7.56 10.80 -1.28
C GLY A 75 -7.69 11.88 -2.35
#